data_AF-A0A4V2MM91-F1
#
_entry.id   AF-A0A4V2MM91-F1
#
_cell.length_a   1.000
_cell.length_b   1.000
_cell.length_c   1.000
_cell.angle_alpha   90.00
_cell.angle_beta   90.00
_cell.angle_gamma   90.00
#
_symmetry.space_group_name_H-M   'P 1'
#
loop_
_entity.id
_entity.type
_entity.pdbx_description
1 polymer ?
#
loop_
_entity_poly.entity_id
_entity_poly.type
_entity_poly.pdbx_seq_one_letter_code
_entity_poly.pdbx_strand_id
1 'polypeptide(L)'
;MSAGLVTLEHDWLVLRWRVTDARGLLLPRFAGRRRADGLWRTTCFELFIRTAGDRSYQEWNLSPSQAFAAYAFSGTRRDRQDLPVAATPVCTWRGGSTRTALFDAAIPRAALPAPPWEGHVTAVLEEQNGVVTHWAVVHPAPHPDFHDPACFAPLLAAPRPA
;
A
#
# COMPACT_ATOMS: atom_id res chain seq x y z
N MET A 1 -0.88 -14.42 -0.04
CA MET A 1 -0.12 -13.23 -0.48
C MET A 1 0.89 -12.86 0.60
N SER A 2 2.04 -12.32 0.26
CA SER A 2 2.98 -11.74 1.22
C SER A 2 3.46 -10.36 0.75
N ALA A 3 3.92 -9.53 1.67
CA ALA A 3 4.49 -8.22 1.35
C ALA A 3 5.60 -7.87 2.34
N GLY A 4 6.51 -6.99 1.92
CA GLY A 4 7.63 -6.58 2.77
C GLY A 4 8.35 -5.34 2.25
N LEU A 5 9.13 -4.73 3.13
CA LEU A 5 10.06 -3.67 2.81
C LEU A 5 11.23 -4.24 2.02
N VAL A 6 11.43 -3.75 0.79
CA VAL A 6 12.56 -4.14 -0.07
C VAL A 6 13.78 -3.32 0.30
N THR A 7 13.63 -2.01 0.36
CA THR A 7 14.72 -1.09 0.70
C THR A 7 14.15 0.22 1.22
N LEU A 8 14.90 0.85 2.13
CA LEU A 8 14.79 2.26 2.45
C LEU A 8 16.06 2.94 1.93
N GLU A 9 16.01 3.45 0.70
CA GLU A 9 17.10 4.28 0.15
C GLU A 9 16.84 5.74 0.50
N HIS A 10 17.88 6.57 0.54
CA HIS A 10 17.88 7.90 1.17
C HIS A 10 16.63 8.78 0.89
N ASP A 11 16.03 8.67 -0.31
CA ASP A 11 14.87 9.44 -0.75
C ASP A 11 13.57 8.63 -0.94
N TRP A 12 13.61 7.30 -0.87
CA TRP A 12 12.46 6.44 -1.23
C TRP A 12 12.27 5.26 -0.28
N LEU A 13 11.02 5.05 0.14
CA LEU A 13 10.55 3.81 0.73
C LEU A 13 10.10 2.87 -0.39
N VAL A 14 10.72 1.70 -0.53
CA VAL A 14 10.38 0.73 -1.57
C VAL A 14 9.73 -0.50 -0.95
N LEU A 15 8.46 -0.72 -1.27
CA LEU A 15 7.66 -1.86 -0.82
C LEU A 15 7.43 -2.84 -1.97
N ARG A 16 7.38 -4.14 -1.65
CA ARG A 16 7.01 -5.19 -2.60
C ARG A 16 5.92 -6.07 -2.03
N TRP A 17 4.89 -6.29 -2.84
CA TRP A 17 3.89 -7.32 -2.65
C TRP A 17 4.16 -8.47 -3.61
N ARG A 18 4.11 -9.69 -3.09
CA ARG A 18 4.14 -10.94 -3.84
C ARG A 18 2.76 -11.56 -3.81
N VAL A 19 2.10 -11.56 -4.95
CA VAL A 19 0.77 -12.14 -5.13
C VAL A 19 0.91 -13.52 -5.77
N THR A 20 0.42 -14.54 -5.08
CA THR A 20 0.33 -15.91 -5.57
C THR A 20 -1.05 -16.15 -6.17
N ASP A 21 -1.08 -16.92 -7.25
CA ASP A 21 -2.25 -17.18 -8.11
C ASP A 21 -2.84 -15.95 -8.81
N ALA A 22 -1.97 -15.09 -9.33
CA ALA A 22 -2.36 -13.81 -9.94
C ALA A 22 -3.03 -13.92 -11.33
N ARG A 23 -3.28 -15.13 -11.87
CA ARG A 23 -3.73 -15.32 -13.26
C ARG A 23 -5.17 -14.88 -13.52
N GLY A 24 -5.99 -14.80 -12.48
CA GLY A 24 -7.38 -14.36 -12.55
C GLY A 24 -7.60 -12.90 -12.14
N LEU A 25 -6.54 -12.14 -11.83
CA LEU A 25 -6.71 -10.77 -11.33
C LEU A 25 -7.11 -9.81 -12.45
N LEU A 26 -8.13 -9.01 -12.15
CA LEU A 26 -8.50 -7.84 -12.92
C LEU A 26 -7.58 -6.69 -12.53
N LEU A 27 -6.80 -6.20 -13.49
CA LEU A 27 -5.93 -5.05 -13.30
C LEU A 27 -6.61 -3.79 -13.82
N PRO A 28 -6.55 -2.67 -13.09
CA PRO A 28 -7.09 -1.41 -13.57
C PRO A 28 -6.35 -0.95 -14.83
N ARG A 29 -7.08 -0.34 -15.77
CA ARG A 29 -6.52 0.18 -17.02
C ARG A 29 -5.41 1.19 -16.70
N PHE A 30 -4.30 1.09 -17.43
CA PHE A 30 -3.18 2.03 -17.31
C PHE A 30 -3.65 3.48 -17.34
N ALA A 31 -3.18 4.25 -16.37
CA ALA A 31 -3.58 5.62 -16.08
C ALA A 31 -2.40 6.59 -16.09
N GLY A 32 -1.16 6.07 -16.02
CA GLY A 32 0.03 6.85 -15.75
C GLY A 32 0.11 7.35 -14.31
N ARG A 33 1.21 8.02 -13.98
CA ARG A 33 1.48 8.56 -12.64
C ARG A 33 0.62 9.79 -12.36
N ARG A 34 -0.60 9.56 -11.87
CA ARG A 34 -1.57 10.62 -11.52
C ARG A 34 -2.28 10.35 -10.20
N ARG A 35 -2.73 11.41 -9.54
CA ARG A 35 -3.63 11.28 -8.40
C ARG A 35 -5.02 10.81 -8.87
N ALA A 36 -5.64 9.88 -8.16
CA ALA A 36 -7.03 9.47 -8.37
C ALA A 36 -7.64 8.94 -7.07
N ASP A 37 -8.92 9.26 -6.80
CA ASP A 37 -9.67 8.70 -5.66
C ASP A 37 -10.34 7.37 -6.05
N GLY A 38 -10.75 6.58 -5.06
CA GLY A 38 -11.50 5.34 -5.27
C GLY A 38 -10.69 4.17 -5.82
N LEU A 39 -9.35 4.20 -5.69
CA LEU A 39 -8.48 3.12 -6.17
C LEU A 39 -8.79 1.77 -5.50
N TRP A 40 -9.27 1.80 -4.25
CA TRP A 40 -9.68 0.63 -3.46
C TRP A 40 -10.94 -0.09 -3.97
N ARG A 41 -11.57 0.39 -5.05
CA ARG A 41 -12.74 -0.26 -5.66
C ARG A 41 -12.37 -1.44 -6.56
N THR A 42 -11.08 -1.58 -6.90
CA THR A 42 -10.53 -2.62 -7.77
C THR A 42 -9.13 -2.97 -7.26
N THR A 43 -8.37 -3.76 -8.02
CA THR A 43 -7.03 -4.20 -7.61
C THR A 43 -6.10 -3.02 -7.31
N CYS A 44 -5.73 -2.87 -6.04
CA CYS A 44 -4.78 -1.88 -5.54
C CYS A 44 -4.04 -2.40 -4.29
N PHE A 45 -2.98 -1.69 -3.92
CA PHE A 45 -2.12 -2.00 -2.79
C PHE A 45 -2.03 -0.78 -1.90
N GLU A 46 -1.99 -0.97 -0.59
CA GLU A 46 -2.08 0.17 0.32
C GLU A 46 -1.01 0.10 1.41
N LEU A 47 -0.53 1.27 1.81
CA LEU A 47 0.34 1.47 2.96
C LEU A 47 -0.37 2.40 3.93
N PHE A 48 -0.51 1.94 5.17
CA PHE A 48 -0.91 2.75 6.31
C PHE A 48 0.32 2.97 7.18
N ILE A 49 0.68 4.23 7.44
CA ILE A 49 1.94 4.57 8.13
C ILE A 49 1.79 5.78 9.04
N ARG A 50 2.45 5.74 10.21
CA ARG A 50 2.51 6.81 11.20
C ARG A 50 3.87 6.86 11.90
N THR A 51 4.16 7.98 12.56
CA THR A 51 5.19 8.00 13.61
C THR A 51 4.72 7.09 14.76
N ALA A 52 5.63 6.31 15.34
CA ALA A 52 5.28 5.43 16.45
C ALA A 52 4.69 6.22 17.63
N GLY A 53 3.55 5.76 18.15
CA GLY A 53 2.81 6.43 19.22
C GLY A 53 1.84 7.54 18.77
N ASP A 54 1.89 7.97 17.50
CA ASP A 54 0.93 8.95 16.99
C ASP A 54 -0.46 8.34 16.74
N ARG A 55 -1.48 9.20 16.81
CA ARG A 55 -2.84 8.85 16.38
C ARG A 55 -3.11 9.20 14.93
N SER A 56 -2.46 10.25 14.43
CA SER A 56 -2.51 10.61 13.02
C SER A 56 -1.69 9.65 12.19
N TYR A 57 -2.17 9.35 11.01
CA TYR A 57 -1.50 8.46 10.07
C TYR A 57 -1.75 8.92 8.64
N GLN A 58 -0.95 8.37 7.73
CA GLN A 58 -1.12 8.51 6.31
C GLN A 58 -1.62 7.20 5.73
N GLU A 59 -2.50 7.30 4.74
CA GLU A 59 -2.92 6.19 3.88
C GLU A 59 -2.41 6.48 2.46
N TRP A 60 -1.79 5.48 1.85
CA TRP A 60 -1.30 5.52 0.48
C TRP A 60 -1.95 4.41 -0.32
N ASN A 61 -2.73 4.74 -1.34
CA ASN A 61 -3.37 3.75 -2.22
C ASN A 61 -2.65 3.76 -3.56
N LEU A 62 -2.13 2.62 -3.98
CA LEU A 62 -1.14 2.46 -5.04
C LEU A 62 -1.66 1.44 -6.04
N SER A 63 -1.79 1.85 -7.30
CA SER A 63 -2.45 1.03 -8.31
C SER A 63 -1.48 0.45 -9.35
N PRO A 64 -1.69 -0.78 -9.83
CA PRO A 64 -1.04 -1.30 -11.05
C PRO A 64 -1.20 -0.38 -12.27
N SER A 65 -2.23 0.47 -12.30
CA SER A 65 -2.43 1.49 -13.35
C SER A 65 -1.41 2.64 -13.32
N GLN A 66 -0.56 2.69 -12.29
CA GLN A 66 0.31 3.81 -11.89
C GLN A 66 -0.38 5.00 -11.23
N ALA A 67 -1.71 4.99 -11.11
CA ALA A 67 -2.40 5.98 -10.30
C ALA A 67 -2.10 5.79 -8.81
N PHE A 68 -2.19 6.87 -8.05
CA PHE A 68 -2.06 6.84 -6.59
C PHE A 68 -3.08 7.74 -5.90
N ALA A 69 -3.33 7.47 -4.63
CA ALA A 69 -3.96 8.39 -3.70
C ALA A 69 -3.10 8.46 -2.44
N ALA A 70 -3.11 9.61 -1.78
CA ALA A 70 -2.41 9.79 -0.51
C ALA A 70 -3.25 10.68 0.39
N TYR A 71 -3.60 10.18 1.57
CA TYR A 71 -4.48 10.83 2.52
C TYR A 71 -3.79 10.97 3.88
N ALA A 72 -4.08 12.06 4.58
CA ALA A 72 -3.75 12.24 5.99
C ALA A 72 -5.02 12.14 6.83
N PHE A 73 -4.92 11.49 7.98
CA PHE A 73 -5.98 11.34 8.96
C PHE A 73 -5.50 11.84 10.33
N SER A 74 -6.38 12.50 11.09
CA SER A 74 -6.12 12.93 12.48
C SER A 74 -6.30 11.80 13.51
N GLY A 75 -6.89 10.69 13.06
CA GLY A 75 -7.24 9.50 13.84
C GLY A 75 -8.06 8.54 12.98
N THR A 76 -8.45 7.38 13.51
CA THR A 76 -9.19 6.35 12.77
C THR A 76 -10.40 6.93 12.01
N ARG A 77 -10.29 7.00 10.68
CA ARG A 77 -11.31 7.52 9.75
C ARG A 77 -11.76 8.95 10.05
N ARG A 78 -10.91 9.76 10.69
CA ARG A 78 -11.20 11.17 11.01
C ARG A 78 -10.43 12.15 10.14
N ASP A 79 -11.11 13.21 9.74
CA ASP A 79 -10.56 14.39 9.07
C ASP A 79 -9.69 14.05 7.86
N ARG A 80 -10.17 13.10 7.02
CA ARG A 80 -9.49 12.69 5.79
C ARG A 80 -9.21 13.91 4.92
N GLN A 81 -7.93 14.16 4.67
CA GLN A 81 -7.46 15.24 3.79
C GLN A 81 -6.50 14.68 2.76
N ASP A 82 -6.45 15.29 1.57
CA ASP A 82 -5.42 14.99 0.60
C ASP A 82 -4.04 15.36 1.16
N LEU A 83 -3.13 14.39 1.21
CA LEU A 83 -1.74 14.64 1.55
C LEU A 83 -1.04 15.30 0.35
N PRO A 84 -0.41 16.47 0.49
CA PRO A 84 0.38 17.08 -0.58
C PRO A 84 1.59 16.21 -0.91
N VAL A 85 1.77 15.88 -2.20
CA VAL A 85 2.86 15.00 -2.67
C VAL A 85 3.53 15.66 -3.88
N ALA A 86 4.76 16.15 -3.69
CA ALA A 86 5.51 16.86 -4.73
C ALA A 86 6.08 15.91 -5.79
N ALA A 87 6.68 14.80 -5.36
CA ALA A 87 7.17 13.74 -6.24
C ALA A 87 6.15 12.59 -6.24
N THR A 88 5.61 12.23 -7.41
CA THR A 88 4.61 11.14 -7.46
C THR A 88 5.27 9.78 -7.21
N PRO A 89 4.60 8.85 -6.49
CA PRO A 89 5.13 7.50 -6.31
C PRO A 89 5.29 6.78 -7.66
N VAL A 90 6.12 5.74 -7.66
CA VAL A 90 6.33 4.87 -8.82
C VAL A 90 5.75 3.50 -8.50
N CYS A 91 4.77 3.06 -9.29
CA CYS A 91 4.14 1.75 -9.15
C CYS A 91 4.52 0.87 -10.34
N THR A 92 4.97 -0.35 -10.09
CA THR A 92 5.38 -1.30 -11.12
C THR A 92 4.73 -2.65 -10.87
N TRP A 93 3.90 -3.10 -11.82
CA TRP A 93 3.37 -4.45 -11.84
C TRP A 93 4.23 -5.36 -12.72
N ARG A 94 4.60 -6.52 -12.20
CA ARG A 94 5.33 -7.58 -12.90
C ARG A 94 4.54 -8.88 -12.75
N GLY A 95 3.63 -9.12 -13.68
CA GLY A 95 2.74 -10.28 -13.68
C GLY A 95 2.08 -10.48 -15.05
N GLY A 96 1.19 -11.47 -15.17
CA GLY A 96 0.38 -11.70 -16.38
C GLY A 96 0.68 -12.99 -17.15
N SER A 97 1.83 -13.64 -16.92
CA SER A 97 2.19 -14.91 -17.60
C SER A 97 2.46 -16.08 -16.65
N THR A 98 2.60 -15.85 -15.34
CA THR A 98 2.90 -16.90 -14.35
C THR A 98 1.89 -16.88 -13.20
N ARG A 99 1.94 -17.91 -12.34
CA ARG A 99 1.15 -17.95 -11.10
C ARG A 99 1.55 -16.85 -10.09
N THR A 100 2.74 -16.27 -10.20
CA THR A 100 3.20 -15.25 -9.25
C THR A 100 3.31 -13.90 -9.94
N ALA A 101 2.78 -12.86 -9.30
CA ALA A 101 3.01 -11.49 -9.70
C ALA A 101 3.71 -10.73 -8.57
N LEU A 102 4.50 -9.72 -8.94
CA LEU A 102 5.09 -8.76 -8.03
C LEU A 102 4.51 -7.38 -8.30
N PHE A 103 4.18 -6.67 -7.23
CA PHE A 103 3.89 -5.25 -7.28
C PHE A 103 4.94 -4.52 -6.45
N ASP A 104 5.65 -3.59 -7.08
CA ASP A 104 6.63 -2.73 -6.43
C ASP A 104 6.09 -1.31 -6.36
N ALA A 105 6.22 -0.66 -5.20
CA ALA A 105 5.90 0.74 -5.03
C ALA A 105 7.08 1.49 -4.39
N ALA A 106 7.51 2.58 -5.02
CA ALA A 106 8.45 3.54 -4.44
C ALA A 106 7.69 4.79 -4.02
N ILE A 107 7.70 5.09 -2.72
CA ILE A 107 7.04 6.25 -2.11
C ILE A 107 8.11 7.25 -1.68
N PRO A 108 7.99 8.54 -2.02
CA PRO A 108 9.01 9.52 -1.65
C PRO A 108 9.03 9.69 -0.13
N ARG A 109 10.21 9.51 0.46
CA ARG A 109 10.41 9.63 1.91
C ARG A 109 10.05 11.02 2.44
N ALA A 110 10.24 12.06 1.64
CA ALA A 110 9.87 13.43 1.99
C ALA A 110 8.36 13.64 2.23
N ALA A 111 7.51 12.73 1.73
CA ALA A 111 6.07 12.77 1.97
C ALA A 111 5.63 11.91 3.17
N LEU A 112 6.53 11.07 3.71
CA LEU A 112 6.25 10.19 4.85
C LEU A 112 6.36 10.94 6.19
N PRO A 113 5.74 10.43 7.27
CA PRO A 113 5.91 11.01 8.61
C PRO A 113 7.34 10.83 9.10
N ALA A 114 7.68 11.51 10.21
CA ALA A 114 8.97 11.31 10.86
C ALA A 114 9.09 9.87 11.41
N PRO A 115 10.28 9.25 11.38
CA PRO A 115 10.53 7.99 12.07
C PRO A 115 10.63 8.20 13.59
N PRO A 116 10.53 7.13 14.42
CA PRO A 116 10.32 5.73 14.04
C PRO A 116 8.91 5.47 13.48
N TRP A 117 8.77 4.50 12.58
CA TRP A 117 7.49 4.21 11.92
C TRP A 117 6.77 3.00 12.49
N GLU A 118 5.45 3.14 12.62
CA GLU A 118 4.51 2.04 12.70
C GLU A 118 3.63 2.05 11.47
N GLY A 119 3.29 0.86 10.97
CA GLY A 119 2.46 0.75 9.80
C GLY A 119 2.15 -0.68 9.43
N HIS A 120 1.37 -0.82 8.37
CA HIS A 120 1.09 -2.11 7.75
C HIS A 120 0.77 -1.91 6.28
N VAL A 121 0.78 -3.03 5.56
CA VAL A 121 0.47 -3.06 4.13
C VAL A 121 -0.71 -3.98 3.87
N THR A 122 -1.53 -3.59 2.92
CA THR A 122 -2.76 -4.29 2.53
C THR A 122 -2.82 -4.43 1.02
N ALA A 123 -3.81 -5.19 0.54
CA ALA A 123 -4.23 -5.16 -0.85
C ALA A 123 -5.73 -5.40 -0.97
N VAL A 124 -6.34 -4.74 -1.94
CA VAL A 124 -7.62 -5.12 -2.52
C VAL A 124 -7.29 -5.84 -3.82
N LEU A 125 -7.82 -7.04 -4.02
CA LEU A 125 -7.60 -7.83 -5.23
C LEU A 125 -8.97 -8.18 -5.83
N GLU A 126 -9.19 -7.75 -7.07
CA GLU A 126 -10.39 -8.08 -7.85
C GLU A 126 -10.07 -9.20 -8.84
N GLU A 127 -10.93 -10.22 -8.90
CA GLU A 127 -10.85 -11.32 -9.85
C GLU A 127 -11.78 -11.09 -11.06
N GLN A 128 -11.50 -11.71 -12.19
CA GLN A 128 -12.30 -11.59 -13.42
C GLN A 128 -13.77 -12.02 -13.27
N ASN A 129 -14.09 -12.83 -12.26
CA ASN A 129 -15.45 -13.24 -11.91
C ASN A 129 -16.20 -12.19 -11.05
N GLY A 130 -15.57 -11.05 -10.75
CA GLY A 130 -16.12 -9.97 -9.92
C GLY A 130 -15.92 -10.15 -8.41
N VAL A 131 -15.23 -11.22 -7.97
CA VAL A 131 -14.90 -11.40 -6.55
C VAL A 131 -13.84 -10.41 -6.14
N VAL A 132 -14.09 -9.69 -5.03
CA VAL A 132 -13.13 -8.77 -4.41
C VAL A 132 -12.68 -9.33 -3.07
N THR A 133 -11.36 -9.51 -2.92
CA THR A 133 -10.75 -9.99 -1.68
C THR A 133 -9.88 -8.92 -1.04
N HIS A 134 -9.88 -8.89 0.29
CA HIS A 134 -9.17 -7.92 1.11
C HIS A 134 -8.10 -8.65 1.91
N TRP A 135 -6.88 -8.14 1.88
CA TRP A 135 -5.73 -8.79 2.49
C TRP A 135 -4.91 -7.80 3.30
N ALA A 136 -4.41 -8.23 4.45
CA ALA A 136 -3.46 -7.49 5.27
C ALA A 136 -2.40 -8.43 5.84
N VAL A 137 -1.18 -7.93 6.05
CA VAL A 137 -0.10 -8.73 6.67
C VAL A 137 -0.35 -8.92 8.17
N VAL A 138 -0.97 -7.94 8.83
CA VAL A 138 -1.38 -7.99 10.23
C VAL A 138 -2.85 -7.61 10.30
N HIS A 139 -3.68 -8.49 10.83
CA HIS A 139 -5.09 -8.19 11.09
C HIS A 139 -5.58 -9.00 12.31
N PRO A 140 -5.77 -8.36 13.47
CA PRO A 140 -6.08 -9.06 14.72
C PRO A 140 -7.58 -9.30 14.95
N ALA A 141 -8.47 -8.70 14.14
CA ALA A 141 -9.91 -8.73 14.33
C ALA A 141 -10.61 -9.77 13.42
N PRO A 142 -11.86 -10.18 13.71
CA PRO A 142 -12.61 -11.08 12.83
C PRO A 142 -13.14 -10.41 11.53
N HIS A 143 -13.23 -9.07 11.50
CA HIS A 143 -13.65 -8.32 10.31
C HIS A 143 -12.53 -7.40 9.82
N PRO A 144 -12.19 -7.41 8.51
CA PRO A 144 -11.12 -6.58 7.96
C PRO A 144 -11.44 -5.09 8.10
N ASP A 145 -10.72 -4.40 8.99
CA ASP A 145 -10.66 -2.94 9.05
C ASP A 145 -9.18 -2.52 9.05
N PHE A 146 -8.74 -2.02 7.91
CA PHE A 146 -7.36 -1.56 7.74
C PHE A 146 -7.06 -0.27 8.51
N HIS A 147 -8.09 0.46 8.96
CA HIS A 147 -7.92 1.67 9.75
C HIS A 147 -7.87 1.40 11.26
N ASP A 148 -8.01 0.15 11.69
CA ASP A 148 -7.90 -0.24 13.10
C ASP A 148 -6.48 0.07 13.60
N PRO A 149 -6.32 0.88 14.67
CA PRO A 149 -5.02 1.14 15.28
C PRO A 149 -4.23 -0.12 15.65
N ALA A 150 -4.91 -1.25 15.93
CA ALA A 150 -4.30 -2.52 16.25
C ALA A 150 -3.56 -3.18 15.07
N CYS A 151 -3.81 -2.72 13.84
CA CYS A 151 -3.07 -3.18 12.64
C CYS A 151 -1.68 -2.51 12.51
N PHE A 152 -1.43 -1.40 13.21
CA PHE A 152 -0.16 -0.68 13.14
C PHE A 152 0.88 -1.35 14.03
N ALA A 153 1.91 -1.92 13.40
CA ALA A 153 3.05 -2.54 14.07
C ALA A 153 4.35 -1.86 13.65
N PRO A 154 5.46 -2.01 14.40
CA PRO A 154 6.75 -1.49 13.98
C PRO A 154 7.09 -1.96 12.56
N LEU A 155 7.37 -1.02 11.66
CA LEU A 155 7.71 -1.35 10.28
C LEU A 155 9.13 -1.95 10.28
N LEU A 156 9.24 -3.28 10.17
CA LEU A 156 10.53 -3.95 10.19
C LEU A 156 11.39 -3.46 9.02
N ALA A 157 12.66 -3.13 9.32
CA ALA A 157 13.65 -2.77 8.31
C ALA A 157 13.79 -3.90 7.26
N ALA A 158 14.18 -3.52 6.03
CA ALA A 158 14.44 -4.50 4.97
C ALA A 158 15.37 -5.61 5.51
N PRO A 159 15.12 -6.89 5.18
CA PRO A 159 16.12 -7.92 5.42
C PRO A 159 17.42 -7.45 4.77
N ARG A 160 18.52 -7.41 5.53
CA ARG A 160 19.82 -7.16 4.92
C ARG A 160 20.06 -8.27 3.89
N PRO A 161 20.52 -7.94 2.66
CA PRO A 161 20.98 -8.97 1.75
C PRO A 161 22.08 -9.78 2.46
N ALA A 162 21.98 -11.11 2.37
CA ALA A 162 22.96 -12.05 2.89
C ALA A 162 24.31 -11.88 2.19
#